data_AF-A0A524QZV3-F1
#
_entry.id   AF-A0A524QZV3-F1
#
_cell.length_a   1.000
_cell.length_b   1.000
_cell.length_c   1.000
_cell.angle_alpha   90.00
_cell.angle_beta   90.00
_cell.angle_gamma   90.00
#
_symmetry.space_group_name_H-M   'P 1'
#
loop_
_entity.id
_entity.type
_entity.pdbx_description
1 polymer ?
#
loop_
_entity_poly.entity_id
_entity_poly.type
_entity_poly.pdbx_seq_one_letter_code
_entity_poly.pdbx_strand_id
1 'polypeptide(L)'
;MHLTKPQVRDLYRKRARNYDRAMWLYRATGFRITRYRQETVQALSLAPGDTVVDLACGTGLNFPFLYQAVGPTGRIVGVDLTDAMLQRARARVTRAGWANVELVQHDLADYGFDSGVGGILSVLAITLVPEFETVIRRGAAALRPGGRLAIFDFKRPPGWPEWLVRFGVWLNSPYGVSVELADRHPWEA
;
A
#
# COMPACT_ATOMS: atom_id res chain seq x y z
N MET A 1 -6.03 20.46 -3.37
CA MET A 1 -5.73 20.63 -1.94
C MET A 1 -5.31 19.29 -1.37
N HIS A 2 -3.99 19.14 -1.18
CA HIS A 2 -3.37 18.01 -0.52
C HIS A 2 -3.86 17.89 0.93
N LEU A 3 -4.27 16.68 1.33
CA LEU A 3 -4.56 16.39 2.75
C LEU A 3 -3.28 16.39 3.57
N THR A 4 -3.21 17.19 4.63
CA THR A 4 -2.10 17.13 5.59
C THR A 4 -2.06 15.77 6.30
N LYS A 5 -0.91 15.38 6.87
CA LYS A 5 -0.78 14.11 7.60
C LYS A 5 -1.86 13.91 8.69
N PRO A 6 -2.22 14.92 9.51
CA PRO A 6 -3.37 14.81 10.42
C PRO A 6 -4.69 14.53 9.71
N GLN A 7 -4.96 15.18 8.58
CA GLN A 7 -6.18 14.97 7.80
C GLN A 7 -6.23 13.56 7.20
N VAL A 8 -5.11 13.05 6.67
CA VAL A 8 -4.98 11.67 6.18
C VAL A 8 -5.25 10.68 7.32
N ARG A 9 -4.60 10.89 8.47
CA ARG A 9 -4.79 10.05 9.67
C ARG A 9 -6.25 10.00 10.10
N ASP A 10 -6.92 11.15 10.21
CA ASP A 10 -8.31 11.22 10.66
C ASP A 10 -9.28 10.61 9.64
N LEU A 11 -9.01 10.81 8.35
CA LEU A 11 -9.78 10.20 7.25
C LEU A 11 -9.75 8.67 7.35
N TYR A 12 -8.56 8.09 7.44
CA TYR A 12 -8.41 6.64 7.47
C TYR A 12 -8.84 6.01 8.80
N ARG A 13 -8.68 6.71 9.93
CA ARG A 13 -9.28 6.29 11.21
C ARG A 13 -10.80 6.13 11.12
N LYS A 14 -11.50 7.13 10.56
CA LYS A 14 -12.97 7.07 10.38
C LYS A 14 -13.39 5.96 9.41
N ARG A 15 -12.57 5.69 8.38
CA ARG A 15 -12.89 4.73 7.32
C ARG A 15 -12.56 3.29 7.63
N ALA A 16 -11.61 3.03 8.52
CA ALA A 16 -11.10 1.67 8.79
C ALA A 16 -12.20 0.62 8.98
N ARG A 17 -13.33 0.98 9.64
CA ARG A 17 -14.47 0.08 9.85
C ARG A 17 -15.15 -0.39 8.55
N ASN A 18 -15.25 0.49 7.55
CA ASN A 18 -15.99 0.24 6.32
C ASN A 18 -15.09 0.07 5.09
N TYR A 19 -13.77 0.21 5.25
CA TYR A 19 -12.79 0.19 4.16
C TYR A 19 -12.87 -1.09 3.32
N ASP A 20 -12.92 -2.26 3.96
CA ASP A 20 -13.00 -3.54 3.24
C ASP A 20 -14.31 -3.71 2.46
N ARG A 21 -15.43 -3.18 2.98
CA ARG A 21 -16.72 -3.20 2.27
C ARG A 21 -16.68 -2.31 1.03
N ALA A 22 -16.07 -1.14 1.15
CA ALA A 22 -15.80 -0.26 0.03
C ALA A 22 -14.93 -0.94 -1.04
N MET A 23 -13.81 -1.55 -0.64
CA MET A 23 -12.93 -2.27 -1.57
C MET A 23 -13.62 -3.48 -2.22
N TRP A 24 -14.49 -4.16 -1.48
CA TRP A 24 -15.34 -5.21 -2.05
C TRP A 24 -16.28 -4.67 -3.12
N LEU A 25 -16.88 -3.49 -2.92
CA LEU A 25 -17.73 -2.84 -3.92
C LEU A 25 -16.93 -2.45 -5.17
N TYR A 26 -15.73 -1.88 -5.01
CA TYR A 26 -14.83 -1.59 -6.14
C TYR A 26 -14.53 -2.85 -6.96
N ARG A 27 -14.30 -3.99 -6.29
CA ARG A 27 -14.13 -5.28 -6.96
C ARG A 27 -15.42 -5.71 -7.69
N ALA A 28 -16.58 -5.56 -7.05
CA ALA A 28 -17.86 -5.94 -7.61
C ALA A 28 -18.27 -5.11 -8.84
N THR A 29 -17.82 -3.85 -8.93
CA THR A 29 -18.04 -2.99 -10.11
C THR A 29 -17.10 -3.29 -11.28
N GLY A 30 -16.34 -4.39 -11.22
CA GLY A 30 -15.47 -4.84 -12.30
C GLY A 30 -14.03 -4.30 -12.21
N PHE A 31 -13.71 -3.46 -11.22
CA PHE A 31 -12.34 -3.01 -11.00
C PHE A 31 -11.49 -4.20 -10.54
N ARG A 32 -10.46 -4.56 -11.32
CA ARG A 32 -9.65 -5.77 -11.11
C ARG A 32 -8.62 -5.61 -10.00
N ILE A 33 -8.99 -4.95 -8.90
CA ILE A 33 -8.08 -4.58 -7.81
C ILE A 33 -7.37 -5.79 -7.19
N THR A 34 -8.05 -6.92 -7.06
CA THR A 34 -7.44 -8.16 -6.56
C THR A 34 -6.35 -8.68 -7.49
N ARG A 35 -6.57 -8.60 -8.81
CA ARG A 35 -5.57 -8.99 -9.81
C ARG A 35 -4.36 -8.08 -9.74
N TYR A 36 -4.56 -6.77 -9.67
CA TYR A 36 -3.44 -5.82 -9.57
C TYR A 36 -2.62 -6.02 -8.29
N ARG A 37 -3.26 -6.31 -7.15
CA ARG A 37 -2.54 -6.70 -5.90
C ARG A 37 -1.67 -7.94 -6.12
N GLN A 38 -2.22 -8.98 -6.74
CA GLN A 38 -1.47 -10.21 -7.05
C GLN A 38 -0.30 -9.94 -8.01
N GLU A 39 -0.53 -9.20 -9.09
CA GLU A 39 0.53 -8.85 -10.06
C GLU A 39 1.64 -8.02 -9.41
N THR A 40 1.29 -7.09 -8.53
CA THR A 40 2.28 -6.27 -7.80
C THR A 40 3.12 -7.13 -6.86
N VAL A 41 2.51 -8.08 -6.16
CA VAL A 41 3.26 -9.04 -5.32
C VAL A 41 4.14 -9.97 -6.17
N GLN A 42 3.65 -10.44 -7.32
CA GLN A 42 4.44 -11.26 -8.24
C GLN A 42 5.66 -10.50 -8.79
N ALA A 43 5.52 -9.20 -9.06
CA ALA A 43 6.62 -8.35 -9.53
C ALA A 43 7.80 -8.30 -8.55
N LEU A 44 7.55 -8.49 -7.25
CA LEU A 44 8.61 -8.56 -6.22
C LEU A 44 9.50 -9.79 -6.38
N SER A 45 9.00 -10.87 -7.00
CA SER A 45 9.73 -12.14 -7.16
C SER A 45 10.30 -12.68 -5.84
N LEU A 46 9.49 -12.60 -4.78
CA LEU A 46 9.83 -13.11 -3.44
C LEU A 46 10.01 -14.62 -3.46
N ALA A 47 10.94 -15.10 -2.66
CA ALA A 47 11.16 -16.51 -2.37
C ALA A 47 10.65 -16.87 -0.96
N PRO A 48 10.36 -18.16 -0.70
CA PRO A 48 10.10 -18.63 0.66
C PRO A 48 11.23 -18.24 1.61
N GLY A 49 10.90 -17.72 2.79
CA GLY A 49 11.86 -17.20 3.76
C GLY A 49 12.23 -15.72 3.62
N ASP A 50 11.85 -15.05 2.52
CA ASP A 50 12.13 -13.62 2.36
C ASP A 50 11.40 -12.76 3.40
N THR A 51 12.00 -11.61 3.71
CA THR A 51 11.34 -10.52 4.44
C THR A 51 10.76 -9.50 3.46
N VAL A 52 9.49 -9.13 3.62
CA VAL A 52 8.80 -8.13 2.80
C VAL A 52 8.16 -7.03 3.66
N VAL A 53 8.28 -5.78 3.21
CA VAL A 53 7.64 -4.62 3.85
C VAL A 53 6.46 -4.14 3.01
N ASP A 54 5.26 -4.07 3.58
CA ASP A 54 4.06 -3.50 2.96
C ASP A 54 3.82 -2.08 3.48
N LEU A 55 4.17 -1.08 2.66
CA LEU A 55 4.09 0.35 2.97
C LEU A 55 2.64 0.83 2.86
N ALA A 56 2.15 1.39 3.97
CA ALA A 56 0.75 1.78 4.15
C ALA A 56 -0.18 0.58 3.93
N CYS A 57 0.05 -0.49 4.70
CA CYS A 57 -0.61 -1.79 4.53
C CYS A 57 -2.13 -1.75 4.74
N GLY A 58 -2.67 -0.68 5.33
CA GLY A 58 -4.09 -0.51 5.58
C GLY A 58 -4.65 -1.65 6.42
N THR A 59 -5.75 -2.25 5.96
CA THR A 59 -6.36 -3.40 6.64
C THR A 59 -5.62 -4.72 6.39
N GLY A 60 -4.50 -4.72 5.65
CA GLY A 60 -3.73 -5.93 5.33
C GLY A 60 -4.28 -6.72 4.14
N LEU A 61 -4.84 -6.05 3.13
CA LEU A 61 -5.43 -6.71 1.95
C LEU A 61 -4.38 -7.43 1.07
N ASN A 62 -3.10 -7.07 1.21
CA ASN A 62 -1.99 -7.71 0.49
C ASN A 62 -1.45 -8.95 1.20
N PHE A 63 -1.68 -9.08 2.51
CA PHE A 63 -1.08 -10.13 3.33
C PHE A 63 -1.35 -11.56 2.87
N PRO A 64 -2.55 -11.94 2.36
CA PRO A 64 -2.75 -13.29 1.82
C PRO A 64 -1.77 -13.62 0.69
N PHE A 65 -1.52 -12.67 -0.22
CA PHE A 65 -0.63 -12.85 -1.36
C PHE A 65 0.83 -12.85 -0.95
N LEU A 66 1.19 -11.94 -0.03
CA LEU A 66 2.54 -11.88 0.53
C LEU A 66 2.87 -13.16 1.31
N TYR A 67 1.94 -13.65 2.13
CA TYR A 67 2.11 -14.89 2.91
C TYR A 67 2.25 -16.10 1.99
N GLN A 68 1.47 -16.17 0.91
CA GLN A 68 1.63 -17.21 -0.10
C GLN A 68 3.02 -17.17 -0.77
N ALA A 69 3.61 -15.98 -0.96
CA ALA A 69 4.90 -15.82 -1.61
C ALA A 69 6.09 -16.14 -0.68
N VAL A 70 6.09 -15.61 0.55
CA VAL A 70 7.21 -15.79 1.50
C VAL A 70 7.10 -17.05 2.36
N GLY A 71 5.92 -17.68 2.40
CA GLY A 71 5.67 -18.87 3.21
C GLY A 71 5.72 -18.63 4.72
N PRO A 72 5.56 -19.69 5.54
CA PRO A 72 5.54 -19.58 7.00
C PRO A 72 6.89 -19.22 7.63
N THR A 73 8.00 -19.42 6.90
CA THR A 73 9.36 -19.12 7.35
C THR A 73 9.83 -17.71 6.97
N GLY A 74 9.10 -17.02 6.08
CA GLY A 74 9.38 -15.62 5.75
C GLY A 74 8.83 -14.66 6.79
N ARG A 75 8.97 -13.35 6.55
CA ARG A 75 8.49 -12.29 7.45
C ARG A 75 7.75 -11.21 6.66
N ILE A 76 6.58 -10.80 7.13
CA ILE A 76 5.80 -9.70 6.55
C ILE A 76 5.74 -8.57 7.57
N VAL A 77 6.21 -7.38 7.20
CA VAL A 77 6.13 -6.17 8.03
C VAL A 77 5.13 -5.21 7.40
N GLY A 78 3.96 -5.06 8.00
CA GLY A 78 2.95 -4.10 7.59
C GLY A 78 3.11 -2.78 8.34
N VAL A 79 3.38 -1.69 7.63
CA VAL A 79 3.52 -0.35 8.24
C VAL A 79 2.32 0.50 7.86
N ASP A 80 1.67 1.14 8.83
CA ASP A 80 0.56 2.06 8.55
C ASP A 80 0.56 3.23 9.54
N LEU A 81 0.08 4.38 9.08
CA LEU A 81 0.00 5.61 9.89
C LEU A 81 -1.01 5.48 11.05
N THR A 82 -2.04 4.63 10.88
CA THR A 82 -3.20 4.62 11.78
C THR A 82 -3.37 3.30 12.52
N ASP A 83 -3.48 3.39 13.83
CA ASP A 83 -3.92 2.32 14.73
C ASP A 83 -5.22 1.63 14.28
N ALA A 84 -6.20 2.39 13.78
CA ALA A 84 -7.49 1.86 13.34
C ALA A 84 -7.37 0.91 12.13
N MET A 85 -6.48 1.21 11.18
CA MET A 85 -6.18 0.30 10.07
C MET A 85 -5.44 -0.94 10.57
N LEU A 86 -4.43 -0.73 11.43
CA LEU A 86 -3.67 -1.84 12.01
C LEU A 86 -4.51 -2.76 12.87
N GLN A 87 -5.56 -2.26 13.54
CA GLN A 87 -6.50 -3.11 14.28
C GLN A 87 -7.25 -4.07 13.34
N ARG A 88 -7.63 -3.61 12.15
CA ARG A 88 -8.28 -4.45 11.12
C ARG A 88 -7.29 -5.45 10.53
N ALA A 89 -6.07 -5.00 10.24
CA ALA A 89 -4.97 -5.86 9.81
C ALA A 89 -4.68 -6.95 10.84
N ARG A 90 -4.60 -6.60 12.13
CA ARG A 90 -4.40 -7.55 13.23
C ARG A 90 -5.50 -8.58 13.28
N ALA A 91 -6.77 -8.16 13.18
CA ALA A 91 -7.90 -9.10 13.14
C ALA A 91 -7.86 -10.04 11.92
N ARG A 92 -7.33 -9.59 10.77
CA ARG A 92 -7.09 -10.44 9.59
C ARG A 92 -5.98 -11.46 9.86
N VAL A 93 -4.84 -11.00 10.38
CA VAL A 93 -3.69 -11.84 10.75
C VAL A 93 -4.10 -12.93 11.75
N THR A 94 -4.80 -12.56 12.84
CA THR A 94 -5.26 -13.51 13.86
C THR A 94 -6.24 -14.53 13.28
N ARG A 95 -7.21 -14.11 12.45
CA ARG A 95 -8.18 -15.03 11.83
C ARG A 95 -7.52 -16.04 10.90
N ALA A 96 -6.46 -15.62 10.20
CA ALA A 96 -5.74 -16.48 9.27
C ALA A 96 -4.65 -17.34 9.94
N GLY A 97 -4.35 -17.10 11.22
CA GLY A 97 -3.33 -17.85 11.96
C GLY A 97 -1.90 -17.56 11.52
N TRP A 98 -1.62 -16.41 10.89
CA TRP A 98 -0.27 -16.06 10.44
C TRP A 98 0.59 -15.57 11.60
N ALA A 99 1.58 -16.36 12.00
CA ALA A 99 2.49 -16.02 13.09
C ALA A 99 3.64 -15.09 12.66
N ASN A 100 3.87 -14.93 11.35
CA ASN A 100 5.01 -14.20 10.78
C ASN A 100 4.64 -12.82 10.21
N VAL A 101 3.57 -12.20 10.71
CA VAL A 101 3.14 -10.84 10.33
C VAL A 101 3.30 -9.87 11.49
N GLU A 102 4.24 -8.95 11.33
CA GLU A 102 4.45 -7.82 12.22
C GLU A 102 3.67 -6.60 11.71
N LEU A 103 3.06 -5.83 12.63
CA LEU A 103 2.42 -4.57 12.25
C LEU A 103 3.00 -3.43 13.06
N VAL A 104 3.40 -2.38 12.37
CA VAL A 104 4.10 -1.23 12.94
C VAL A 104 3.29 0.03 12.66
N GLN A 105 2.88 0.73 13.72
CA GLN A 105 2.29 2.05 13.57
C GLN A 105 3.40 3.07 13.39
N HIS A 106 3.54 3.63 12.19
CA HIS A 106 4.58 4.62 11.91
C HIS A 106 4.18 5.55 10.76
N ASP A 107 4.72 6.76 10.78
CA ASP A 107 4.76 7.60 9.59
C ASP A 107 5.85 7.08 8.64
N LEU A 108 5.50 6.83 7.38
CA LEU A 108 6.47 6.36 6.38
C LEU A 108 7.58 7.38 6.15
N ALA A 109 7.32 8.68 6.33
CA ALA A 109 8.33 9.72 6.21
C ALA A 109 9.51 9.53 7.20
N ASP A 110 9.26 8.91 8.35
CA ASP A 110 10.27 8.69 9.39
C ASP A 110 10.55 7.20 9.64
N TYR A 111 9.96 6.30 8.85
CA TYR A 111 10.13 4.87 9.03
C TYR A 111 11.55 4.41 8.69
N GLY A 112 12.19 3.71 9.63
CA GLY A 112 13.47 3.06 9.44
C GLY A 112 13.31 1.65 8.87
N PHE A 113 13.98 1.38 7.75
CA PHE A 113 13.97 0.07 7.11
C PHE A 113 15.09 -0.81 7.66
N ASP A 114 14.78 -2.09 7.93
CA ASP A 114 15.79 -3.13 8.16
C ASP A 114 16.59 -3.35 6.86
N SER A 115 17.90 -3.55 6.97
CA SER A 115 18.74 -3.86 5.81
C SER A 115 18.54 -5.30 5.32
N GLY A 116 18.61 -5.51 4.01
CA GLY A 116 18.59 -6.83 3.39
C GLY A 116 17.19 -7.41 3.19
N VAL A 117 16.15 -6.57 3.13
CA VAL A 117 14.78 -7.03 2.85
C VAL A 117 14.67 -7.57 1.42
N GLY A 118 13.90 -8.64 1.24
CA GLY A 118 13.68 -9.30 -0.06
C GLY A 118 12.75 -8.50 -0.98
N GLY A 119 11.81 -7.74 -0.41
CA GLY A 119 11.00 -6.83 -1.19
C GLY A 119 10.26 -5.76 -0.40
N ILE A 120 9.80 -4.74 -1.11
CA ILE A 120 9.01 -3.63 -0.57
C ILE A 120 7.83 -3.37 -1.49
N LEU A 121 6.63 -3.31 -0.92
CA LEU A 121 5.37 -3.16 -1.64
C LEU A 121 4.68 -1.86 -1.23
N SER A 122 4.05 -1.17 -2.17
CA SER A 122 2.97 -0.22 -1.85
C SER A 122 1.83 -0.33 -2.86
N VAL A 123 0.58 -0.34 -2.37
CA VAL A 123 -0.61 -0.50 -3.21
C VAL A 123 -1.67 0.55 -2.86
N LEU A 124 -1.95 1.45 -3.80
CA LEU A 124 -2.90 2.57 -3.70
C LEU A 124 -2.68 3.44 -2.46
N ALA A 125 -1.43 3.82 -2.20
CA ALA A 125 -1.09 4.50 -0.96
C ALA A 125 0.11 5.44 -1.05
N ILE A 126 1.21 5.05 -1.70
CA ILE A 126 2.47 5.83 -1.65
C ILE A 126 2.29 7.25 -2.19
N THR A 127 1.41 7.46 -3.17
CA THR A 127 1.12 8.80 -3.72
C THR A 127 0.51 9.74 -2.67
N LEU A 128 -0.11 9.24 -1.60
CA LEU A 128 -0.66 10.06 -0.51
C LEU A 128 0.42 10.58 0.45
N VAL A 129 1.61 9.98 0.43
CA VAL A 129 2.74 10.39 1.29
C VAL A 129 3.45 11.55 0.60
N PRO A 130 3.51 12.77 1.17
CA PRO A 130 4.24 13.88 0.57
C PRO A 130 5.71 13.55 0.29
N GLU A 131 6.35 12.84 1.22
CA GLU A 131 7.77 12.50 1.19
C GLU A 131 8.07 11.20 0.42
N PHE A 132 7.19 10.77 -0.49
CA PHE A 132 7.27 9.47 -1.16
C PHE A 132 8.64 9.21 -1.81
N GLU A 133 9.28 10.20 -2.43
CA GLU A 133 10.62 10.05 -3.03
C GLU A 133 11.67 9.62 -2.00
N THR A 134 11.65 10.24 -0.83
CA THR A 134 12.59 9.90 0.27
C THR A 134 12.26 8.53 0.86
N VAL A 135 10.98 8.15 0.94
CA VAL A 135 10.56 6.80 1.35
C VAL A 135 11.05 5.76 0.36
N ILE A 136 10.84 5.97 -0.94
CA ILE A 136 11.24 5.06 -2.02
C ILE A 136 12.76 4.91 -2.03
N ARG A 137 13.51 6.01 -2.00
CA ARG A 137 14.98 5.99 -1.99
C ARG A 137 15.55 5.21 -0.79
N ARG A 138 15.03 5.45 0.42
CA ARG A 138 15.48 4.72 1.62
C ARG A 138 15.09 3.24 1.57
N GLY A 139 13.87 2.94 1.10
CA GLY A 139 13.42 1.57 0.90
C GLY A 139 14.28 0.83 -0.12
N ALA A 140 14.56 1.44 -1.27
CA ALA A 140 15.42 0.88 -2.30
C ALA A 140 16.83 0.57 -1.77
N ALA A 141 17.40 1.48 -0.96
CA ALA A 141 18.70 1.26 -0.32
C ALA A 141 18.71 0.13 0.72
N ALA A 142 17.55 -0.24 1.27
CA ALA A 142 17.41 -1.31 2.25
C ALA A 142 17.24 -2.70 1.61
N LEU A 143 17.00 -2.78 0.31
CA LEU A 143 16.83 -4.05 -0.40
C LEU A 143 18.14 -4.85 -0.40
N ARG A 144 18.04 -6.17 -0.25
CA ARG A 144 19.16 -7.08 -0.54
C ARG A 144 19.49 -7.05 -2.05
N PRO A 145 20.69 -7.51 -2.47
CA PRO A 145 20.95 -7.77 -3.89
C PRO A 145 19.86 -8.66 -4.52
N GLY A 146 19.30 -8.19 -5.64
CA GLY A 146 18.20 -8.84 -6.34
C GLY A 146 16.81 -8.62 -5.72
N GLY A 147 16.71 -7.97 -4.57
CA GLY A 147 15.45 -7.54 -3.98
C GLY A 147 14.76 -6.47 -4.83
N ARG A 148 13.45 -6.33 -4.68
CA ARG A 148 12.64 -5.44 -5.54
C ARG A 148 11.68 -4.58 -4.73
N LEU A 149 11.46 -3.37 -5.23
CA LEU A 149 10.39 -2.48 -4.79
C LEU A 149 9.31 -2.45 -5.87
N ALA A 150 8.05 -2.69 -5.51
CA ALA A 150 6.92 -2.66 -6.43
C ALA A 150 5.82 -1.72 -5.92
N ILE A 151 5.36 -0.85 -6.81
CA ILE A 151 4.32 0.14 -6.54
C ILE A 151 3.17 -0.07 -7.52
N PHE A 152 1.96 -0.16 -7.00
CA PHE A 152 0.73 -0.01 -7.79
C PHE A 152 -0.03 1.19 -7.25
N ASP A 153 -0.15 2.25 -8.05
CA ASP A 153 -0.83 3.47 -7.63
C ASP A 153 -1.57 4.13 -8.80
N PHE A 154 -2.28 5.22 -8.52
CA PHE A 154 -2.95 6.01 -9.54
C PHE A 154 -1.93 6.63 -10.50
N LYS A 155 -2.27 6.59 -11.78
CA LYS A 155 -1.56 7.30 -12.84
C LYS A 155 -2.59 7.99 -13.72
N ARG A 156 -2.34 9.25 -14.05
CA ARG A 156 -3.13 9.98 -15.04
C ARG A 156 -3.08 9.23 -16.39
N PRO A 157 -4.22 8.80 -16.96
CA PRO A 157 -4.21 8.11 -18.25
C PRO A 157 -3.79 9.08 -19.37
N PRO A 158 -2.81 8.73 -20.22
CA PRO A 158 -2.39 9.59 -21.31
C PRO A 158 -3.50 9.72 -22.36
N GLY A 159 -3.73 10.94 -22.85
CA GLY A 159 -4.70 11.21 -23.91
C GLY A 159 -6.18 11.16 -23.50
N TRP A 160 -6.49 10.99 -22.21
CA TRP A 160 -7.88 11.01 -21.74
C TRP A 160 -8.44 12.43 -21.64
N PRO A 161 -9.75 12.64 -21.95
CA PRO A 161 -10.40 13.92 -21.75
C PRO A 161 -10.37 14.37 -20.29
N GLU A 162 -10.09 15.65 -20.05
CA GLU A 162 -9.99 16.26 -18.71
C GLU A 162 -11.23 15.99 -17.83
N TRP A 163 -12.43 16.07 -18.42
CA TRP A 163 -13.68 15.85 -17.69
C TRP A 163 -13.78 14.41 -17.13
N LEU A 164 -13.25 13.43 -17.85
CA LEU A 164 -13.29 12.03 -17.45
C LEU A 164 -12.27 11.75 -16.34
N VAL A 165 -11.09 12.38 -16.41
CA VAL A 165 -10.09 12.36 -15.33
C VAL A 165 -10.69 12.97 -14.06
N ARG A 166 -11.31 14.15 -14.16
CA ARG A 166 -11.96 14.82 -13.02
C ARG A 166 -13.10 14.00 -12.43
N PHE A 167 -13.89 13.33 -13.26
CA PHE A 167 -14.94 12.43 -12.80
C PHE A 167 -14.37 11.23 -12.03
N GLY A 168 -13.30 10.61 -12.54
CA GLY A 168 -12.59 9.53 -11.85
C GLY A 168 -12.01 9.98 -10.51
N VAL A 169 -11.38 11.15 -10.47
CA VAL A 169 -10.89 11.77 -9.22
C VAL A 169 -12.05 12.03 -8.26
N TRP A 170 -13.16 12.59 -8.73
CA TRP A 170 -14.33 12.87 -7.90
C TRP A 170 -14.88 11.60 -7.23
N LEU A 171 -15.01 10.50 -7.98
CA LEU A 171 -15.43 9.19 -7.45
C LEU A 171 -14.49 8.65 -6.36
N ASN A 172 -13.19 8.94 -6.47
CA ASN A 172 -12.16 8.47 -5.55
C ASN A 172 -11.81 9.49 -4.45
N SER A 173 -12.27 10.74 -4.56
CA SER A 173 -12.02 11.83 -3.62
C SER A 173 -12.36 11.52 -2.16
N PRO A 174 -13.37 10.67 -1.85
CA PRO A 174 -13.61 10.31 -0.47
C PRO A 174 -12.41 9.57 0.15
N TYR A 175 -11.57 8.89 -0.64
CA TYR A 175 -10.35 8.20 -0.17
C TYR A 175 -9.11 9.10 -0.16
N GLY A 176 -9.29 10.43 -0.24
CA GLY A 176 -8.19 11.38 -0.24
C GLY A 176 -7.55 11.58 -1.62
N VAL A 177 -8.14 11.00 -2.67
CA VAL A 177 -7.64 11.18 -4.04
C VAL A 177 -7.95 12.59 -4.54
N SER A 178 -6.93 13.30 -4.99
CA SER A 178 -7.05 14.62 -5.62
C SER A 178 -6.44 14.60 -7.02
N VAL A 179 -6.73 15.62 -7.83
CA VAL A 179 -6.10 15.78 -9.16
C VAL A 179 -4.57 15.87 -9.02
N GLU A 180 -4.10 16.55 -7.98
CA GLU A 180 -2.67 16.68 -7.67
C GLU A 180 -1.99 15.31 -7.43
N LEU A 181 -2.71 14.29 -6.92
CA LEU A 181 -2.14 12.94 -6.81
C LEU A 181 -1.92 12.29 -8.17
N ALA A 182 -2.74 12.60 -9.17
CA ALA A 182 -2.61 12.03 -10.51
C ALA A 182 -1.34 12.53 -11.23
N ASP A 183 -0.80 13.67 -10.79
CA ASP A 183 0.42 14.28 -11.29
C ASP A 183 1.66 13.89 -10.45
N ARG A 184 1.52 13.02 -9.44
CA ARG A 184 2.66 12.44 -8.72
C ARG A 184 3.22 11.24 -9.48
N HIS A 185 4.55 11.16 -9.54
CA HIS A 185 5.27 10.19 -10.35
C HIS A 185 6.22 9.34 -9.49
N PRO A 186 5.70 8.47 -8.60
CA PRO A 186 6.56 7.64 -7.74
C PRO A 186 7.46 6.66 -8.52
N TRP A 187 7.22 6.47 -9.82
CA TRP A 187 8.07 5.66 -10.70
C TRP A 187 9.33 6.41 -11.20
N GLU A 188 9.47 7.71 -10.91
CA GLU A 188 10.64 8.54 -11.25
C GLU A 188 11.60 8.75 -10.07
N ALA A 189 11.23 8.25 -8.89
CA ALA A 189 11.96 8.41 -7.62
C ALA A 189 13.14 7.43 -7.45
#